data_AF-A0A831NW72-F1
#
_entry.id   AF-A0A831NW72-F1
#
_cell.length_a   1.000
_cell.length_b   1.000
_cell.length_c   1.000
_cell.angle_alpha   90.00
_cell.angle_beta   90.00
_cell.angle_gamma   90.00
#
_symmetry.space_group_name_H-M   'P 1'
#
loop_
_entity.id
_entity.type
_entity.pdbx_description
1 polymer ?
#
loop_
_entity_poly.entity_id
_entity_poly.type
_entity_poly.pdbx_seq_one_letter_code
_entity_poly.pdbx_strand_id
1 'polypeptide(L)'
;MPKNQGLAITGESLYMLNLLFPILPLLALSVVFFRHRKNPSLYLRSHIIQPFIAALVSTSLFIIINLVAALLGGYTSLDNLVSIHSLVALEVYTLLVILPFLIPGLIGLTKAMSGLAWHYPIIGRFCDN
;
A
#
# COMPACT_ATOMS: atom_id res chain seq x y z
N MET A 1 8.13 -12.97 21.98
CA MET A 1 7.93 -12.17 20.75
C MET A 1 9.01 -11.11 20.67
N PRO A 2 9.71 -10.92 19.53
CA PRO A 2 10.58 -9.77 19.34
C PRO A 2 9.84 -8.48 19.70
N LYS A 3 10.48 -7.63 20.51
CA LYS A 3 9.98 -6.30 20.89
C LYS A 3 9.70 -5.55 19.58
N ASN A 4 8.43 -5.24 19.30
CA ASN A 4 7.89 -4.55 18.10
C ASN A 4 7.29 -5.41 16.97
N GLN A 5 7.19 -6.73 17.10
CA GLN A 5 6.61 -7.58 16.04
C GLN A 5 5.16 -7.19 15.66
N GLY A 6 4.32 -6.88 16.64
CA GLY A 6 2.92 -6.48 16.39
C GLY A 6 2.80 -5.19 15.57
N LEU A 7 3.73 -4.25 15.73
CA LEU A 7 3.77 -3.02 14.95
C LEU A 7 4.20 -3.28 13.50
N ALA A 8 5.16 -4.18 13.28
CA ALA A 8 5.57 -4.59 11.93
C ALA A 8 4.41 -5.27 11.19
N ILE A 9 3.70 -6.20 11.86
CA ILE A 9 2.51 -6.86 11.30
C ILE A 9 1.42 -5.83 10.97
N THR A 10 1.20 -4.85 11.86
CA THR A 10 0.21 -3.79 11.65
C THR A 10 0.55 -2.94 10.42
N GLY A 11 1.83 -2.57 10.23
CA GLY A 11 2.27 -1.80 9.07
C GLY A 11 2.00 -2.51 7.74
N GLU A 12 2.43 -3.76 7.62
CA GLU A 12 2.20 -4.58 6.43
C GLU A 12 0.71 -4.86 6.20
N SER A 13 -0.06 -5.09 7.27
CA SER A 13 -1.51 -5.35 7.19
C SER A 13 -2.30 -4.12 6.75
N LEU A 14 -1.95 -2.93 7.24
CA LEU A 14 -2.55 -1.67 6.80
C LEU A 14 -2.24 -1.38 5.33
N TYR A 15 -1.03 -1.72 4.87
CA TYR A 15 -0.70 -1.64 3.45
C TYR A 15 -1.53 -2.61 2.60
N MET A 16 -1.68 -3.87 3.02
CA MET A 16 -2.54 -4.84 2.34
C MET A 16 -3.99 -4.34 2.26
N LEU A 17 -4.50 -3.78 3.36
CA LEU A 17 -5.83 -3.19 3.38
C LEU A 17 -5.92 -1.98 2.42
N ASN A 18 -4.86 -1.17 2.31
CA ASN A 18 -4.82 -0.03 1.40
C ASN A 18 -4.90 -0.43 -0.09
N LEU A 19 -4.42 -1.61 -0.48
CA LEU A 19 -4.58 -2.08 -1.86
C LEU A 19 -6.06 -2.28 -2.23
N LEU A 20 -6.88 -2.72 -1.27
CA LEU A 20 -8.30 -3.00 -1.45
C LEU A 20 -9.18 -1.77 -1.24
N PHE A 21 -8.85 -0.97 -0.22
CA PHE A 21 -9.56 0.25 0.14
C PHE A 21 -8.54 1.39 0.13
N PRO A 22 -8.24 1.98 -1.04
CA PRO A 22 -7.28 3.07 -1.10
C PRO A 22 -7.66 4.22 -0.17
N ILE A 23 -6.67 5.01 0.25
CA ILE A 23 -6.82 6.24 1.06
C ILE A 23 -7.05 5.97 2.56
N LEU A 24 -8.10 5.26 2.97
CA LEU A 24 -8.43 5.14 4.41
C LEU A 24 -7.33 4.44 5.24
N PRO A 25 -6.84 3.25 4.85
CA PRO A 25 -5.75 2.58 5.55
C PRO A 25 -4.42 3.30 5.38
N LEU A 26 -4.21 4.03 4.28
CA LEU A 26 -3.04 4.91 4.12
C LEU A 26 -3.02 6.02 5.18
N LEU A 27 -4.17 6.60 5.54
CA LEU A 27 -4.24 7.58 6.64
C LEU A 27 -3.81 6.94 7.97
N ALA A 28 -4.32 5.76 8.29
CA ALA A 28 -3.93 5.02 9.48
C ALA A 28 -2.42 4.66 9.46
N LEU A 29 -1.92 4.20 8.32
CA LEU A 29 -0.52 3.86 8.11
C LEU A 29 0.39 5.09 8.21
N SER A 30 -0.07 6.25 7.75
CA SER A 30 0.64 7.54 7.91
C SER A 30 0.88 7.86 9.37
N VAL A 31 -0.13 7.67 10.23
CA VAL A 31 0.00 7.88 11.68
C VAL A 31 1.05 6.94 12.27
N VAL A 32 1.03 5.66 11.89
CA VAL A 32 2.02 4.67 12.34
C VAL A 32 3.42 5.06 11.86
N PHE A 33 3.55 5.45 10.59
CA PHE A 33 4.79 5.88 9.97
C PHE A 33 5.41 7.08 10.69
N PHE A 34 4.66 8.17 10.88
CA PHE A 34 5.21 9.35 11.55
C PHE A 34 5.64 9.10 12.99
N ARG A 35 4.96 8.19 13.69
CA ARG A 35 5.31 7.79 15.06
C ARG A 35 6.55 6.89 15.15
N HIS A 36 6.77 6.02 14.16
CA HIS A 36 7.78 4.95 14.27
C HIS A 36 8.89 4.99 13.23
N ARG A 37 8.88 5.92 12.27
CA ARG A 37 9.93 6.04 11.23
C ARG A 37 11.35 6.24 11.76
N LYS A 38 11.50 6.80 12.98
CA LYS A 38 12.81 7.03 13.64
C LYS A 38 13.16 5.94 14.65
N ASN A 39 12.48 4.80 14.66
CA ASN A 39 12.77 3.73 15.61
C ASN A 39 14.19 3.19 15.39
N PRO A 40 14.98 2.93 16.45
CA PRO A 40 16.34 2.39 16.33
C PRO A 40 16.37 0.96 15.79
N SER A 41 15.26 0.22 15.86
CA SER A 41 15.16 -1.12 15.30
C SER A 41 15.06 -1.06 13.77
N LEU A 42 16.12 -1.49 13.08
CA LEU A 42 16.15 -1.63 11.63
C LEU A 42 15.00 -2.52 11.11
N TYR A 43 14.71 -3.62 11.83
CA TYR A 43 13.59 -4.51 11.55
C TYR A 43 12.23 -3.78 11.53
N LEU A 44 11.92 -3.01 12.58
CA LEU A 44 10.65 -2.29 12.62
C LEU A 44 10.62 -1.19 11.54
N ARG A 45 11.76 -0.51 11.34
CA ARG A 45 11.84 0.60 10.39
C ARG A 45 11.56 0.12 8.95
N SER A 46 12.13 -1.01 8.53
CA SER A 46 11.87 -1.56 7.20
C SER A 46 10.40 -1.90 6.98
N HIS A 47 9.76 -2.57 7.95
CA HIS A 47 8.35 -2.95 7.93
C HIS A 47 7.35 -1.80 8.16
N ILE A 48 7.83 -0.57 8.35
CA ILE A 48 6.99 0.64 8.41
C ILE A 48 7.22 1.52 7.19
N ILE A 49 8.47 1.75 6.79
CA ILE A 49 8.80 2.65 5.67
C ILE A 49 8.42 2.02 4.34
N GLN A 50 8.75 0.75 4.09
CA GLN A 50 8.51 0.13 2.78
C GLN A 50 7.01 -0.03 2.48
N PRO A 51 6.17 -0.51 3.42
CA PRO A 51 4.73 -0.62 3.17
C PRO A 51 4.08 0.76 3.03
N PHE A 52 4.60 1.78 3.73
CA PHE A 52 4.12 3.15 3.57
C PHE A 52 4.43 3.73 2.18
N ILE A 53 5.66 3.56 1.69
CA ILE A 53 6.02 3.98 0.32
C ILE A 53 5.19 3.21 -0.70
N ALA A 54 5.05 1.88 -0.54
CA ALA A 54 4.24 1.06 -1.43
C ALA A 54 2.78 1.51 -1.44
N ALA A 55 2.20 1.84 -0.27
CA ALA A 55 0.85 2.37 -0.15
C ALA A 55 0.70 3.75 -0.82
N LEU A 56 1.70 4.64 -0.69
CA LEU A 56 1.69 5.94 -1.37
C LEU A 56 1.71 5.78 -2.90
N VAL A 57 2.57 4.90 -3.41
CA VAL A 57 2.67 4.63 -4.85
C VAL A 57 1.36 4.02 -5.37
N SER A 58 0.84 2.98 -4.72
CA SER A 58 -0.40 2.32 -5.17
C SER A 58 -1.61 3.25 -5.10
N THR A 59 -1.73 4.07 -4.05
CA THR A 59 -2.81 5.07 -3.93
C THR A 59 -2.67 6.18 -4.97
N SER A 60 -1.46 6.62 -5.28
CA SER A 60 -1.23 7.62 -6.33
C SER A 60 -1.65 7.07 -7.70
N LEU A 61 -1.30 5.83 -8.01
CA LEU A 61 -1.74 5.15 -9.24
C LEU A 61 -3.27 5.01 -9.29
N PHE A 62 -3.90 4.64 -8.16
CA PHE A 62 -5.36 4.59 -8.06
C PHE A 62 -6.01 5.94 -8.43
N ILE A 63 -5.50 7.04 -7.85
CA ILE A 63 -6.02 8.39 -8.10
C ILE A 63 -5.83 8.76 -9.58
N ILE A 64 -4.65 8.51 -10.15
CA ILE A 64 -4.35 8.82 -11.56
C ILE A 64 -5.28 8.04 -12.49
N ILE A 65 -5.45 6.74 -12.27
CA ILE A 65 -6.32 5.88 -13.10
C ILE A 65 -7.78 6.37 -13.05
N ASN A 66 -8.29 6.68 -11.86
CA ASN A 66 -9.66 7.18 -11.71
C ASN A 66 -9.84 8.59 -12.28
N LEU A 67 -8.83 9.45 -12.16
CA LEU A 67 -8.86 10.79 -12.75
C LEU A 67 -8.93 10.69 -14.28
N VAL A 68 -8.14 9.82 -14.90
CA VAL A 68 -8.20 9.58 -16.35
C VAL A 68 -9.59 9.06 -16.75
N ALA A 69 -10.15 8.12 -16.00
CA ALA A 69 -11.50 7.62 -16.26
C ALA A 69 -12.57 8.71 -16.15
N ALA A 70 -12.45 9.60 -15.17
CA ALA A 70 -13.34 10.76 -15.02
C ALA A 70 -13.23 11.74 -16.20
N LEU A 71 -12.01 12.02 -16.66
CA LEU A 71 -11.76 12.90 -17.82
C LEU A 71 -12.30 12.31 -19.13
N LEU A 72 -12.36 10.98 -19.25
CA LEU A 72 -12.97 10.29 -20.39
C LEU A 72 -14.51 10.21 -20.30
N GLY A 73 -15.12 10.86 -19.29
CA GLY A 73 -16.57 10.93 -19.13
C GLY A 73 -17.15 9.89 -18.17
N GLY A 74 -16.32 9.15 -17.44
CA GLY A 74 -16.76 8.35 -16.31
C GLY A 74 -17.24 9.22 -15.14
N TYR A 75 -18.14 8.69 -14.31
CA TYR A 75 -18.61 9.36 -13.07
C TYR A 75 -19.34 10.70 -13.25
N THR A 76 -19.87 10.98 -14.44
CA THR A 76 -20.51 12.28 -14.78
C THR A 76 -21.85 12.52 -14.08
N SER A 77 -22.53 11.47 -13.63
CA SER A 77 -23.72 11.54 -12.78
C SER A 77 -23.74 10.36 -11.80
N LEU A 78 -24.53 10.46 -10.72
CA LEU A 78 -24.75 9.35 -9.78
C LEU A 78 -25.28 8.09 -10.48
N ASP A 79 -26.13 8.27 -11.49
CA ASP A 79 -26.65 7.16 -12.30
C ASP A 79 -25.58 6.54 -13.23
N ASN A 80 -24.47 7.25 -13.45
CA ASN A 80 -23.35 6.85 -14.31
C ASN A 80 -22.08 6.47 -13.51
N LEU A 81 -22.25 6.11 -12.23
CA LEU A 81 -21.17 5.55 -11.40
C LEU A 81 -20.62 4.25 -12.01
N VAL A 82 -21.48 3.45 -12.64
CA VAL A 82 -21.14 2.20 -13.34
C VAL A 82 -21.10 2.48 -14.85
N SER A 83 -20.00 3.07 -15.30
CA SER A 83 -19.73 3.38 -16.71
C SER A 83 -18.67 2.41 -17.26
N ILE A 84 -18.58 2.25 -18.58
CA ILE A 84 -17.52 1.44 -19.20
C ILE A 84 -16.13 1.95 -18.76
N HIS A 85 -15.94 3.27 -18.68
CA HIS A 85 -14.68 3.87 -18.25
C HIS A 85 -14.33 3.54 -16.79
N SER A 86 -15.30 3.53 -15.88
CA SER A 86 -15.05 3.19 -14.46
C SER A 86 -14.78 1.70 -14.26
N LEU A 87 -15.42 0.83 -15.03
CA LEU A 87 -15.13 -0.61 -15.03
C LEU A 87 -13.74 -0.91 -15.57
N VAL A 88 -13.35 -0.30 -16.70
CA VAL A 88 -12.00 -0.43 -17.25
C VAL A 88 -10.96 0.10 -16.26
N ALA A 89 -11.22 1.24 -15.61
CA ALA A 89 -10.35 1.79 -14.59
C ALA A 89 -10.13 0.83 -13.41
N LEU A 90 -11.21 0.19 -12.94
CA LEU A 90 -11.15 -0.82 -11.89
C LEU A 90 -10.31 -2.04 -12.30
N GLU A 91 -10.51 -2.54 -13.52
CA GLU A 91 -9.75 -3.67 -14.06
C GLU A 91 -8.26 -3.35 -14.23
N VAL A 92 -7.95 -2.18 -14.80
CA VAL A 92 -6.58 -1.68 -14.94
C VAL A 92 -5.90 -1.54 -13.58
N TYR A 93 -6.59 -0.98 -12.58
CA TYR A 93 -6.07 -0.87 -11.22
C TYR A 93 -5.80 -2.25 -10.61
N THR A 94 -6.72 -3.21 -10.80
CA THR A 94 -6.58 -4.56 -10.28
C THR A 94 -5.36 -5.27 -10.87
N LEU A 95 -5.26 -5.29 -12.20
CA LEU A 95 -4.21 -6.04 -12.89
C LEU A 95 -2.82 -5.39 -12.76
N LEU A 96 -2.74 -4.07 -12.87
CA LEU A 96 -1.45 -3.36 -12.91
C LEU A 96 -0.97 -2.89 -11.53
N VAL A 97 -1.87 -2.74 -10.56
CA VAL A 97 -1.50 -2.23 -9.23
C VAL A 97 -1.72 -3.29 -8.17
N ILE A 98 -2.92 -3.83 -8.00
CA ILE A 98 -3.18 -4.78 -6.90
C ILE A 98 -2.30 -6.02 -7.05
N LEU A 99 -2.36 -6.73 -8.18
CA LEU A 99 -1.64 -8.01 -8.32
C LEU A 99 -0.11 -7.88 -8.15
N PRO A 100 0.58 -6.92 -8.78
CA PRO A 100 2.03 -6.81 -8.64
C PRO A 100 2.48 -6.38 -7.24
N PHE A 101 1.65 -5.60 -6.54
CA PHE A 101 1.95 -5.10 -5.19
C PHE A 101 1.54 -6.09 -4.08
N LEU A 102 0.57 -6.96 -4.35
CA LEU A 102 0.08 -7.96 -3.42
C LEU A 102 1.17 -8.97 -3.03
N ILE A 103 1.89 -9.51 -4.02
CA ILE A 103 2.93 -10.53 -3.80
C ILE A 103 4.04 -10.05 -2.85
N PRO A 104 4.74 -8.92 -3.09
CA PRO A 104 5.77 -8.45 -2.17
C PRO A 104 5.21 -8.11 -0.79
N GLY A 105 3.96 -7.65 -0.71
CA GLY A 105 3.29 -7.38 0.56
C GLY A 105 2.94 -8.61 1.37
N LEU A 106 2.46 -9.68 0.74
CA LEU A 106 2.23 -10.96 1.41
C LEU A 106 3.54 -11.55 1.95
N ILE A 107 4.63 -11.42 1.19
CA ILE A 107 5.95 -11.84 1.66
C ILE A 107 6.39 -10.98 2.85
N GLY A 108 6.23 -9.65 2.77
CA GLY A 108 6.53 -8.72 3.86
C GLY A 108 5.76 -9.07 5.14
N LEU A 109 4.45 -9.30 5.03
CA LEU A 109 3.60 -9.70 6.14
C LEU A 109 4.02 -11.05 6.74
N THR A 110 4.27 -12.06 5.91
CA THR A 110 4.72 -13.39 6.36
C THR A 110 6.06 -13.30 7.10
N LYS A 111 6.99 -12.49 6.58
CA LYS A 111 8.29 -12.24 7.23
C LYS A 111 8.13 -11.50 8.55
N ALA A 112 7.23 -10.50 8.63
CA ALA A 112 6.89 -9.82 9.86
C ALA A 112 6.31 -10.79 10.91
N MET A 113 5.41 -11.69 10.51
CA MET A 113 4.86 -12.74 11.38
C MET A 113 5.91 -13.74 11.89
N SER A 114 6.97 -13.98 11.11
CA SER A 114 8.10 -14.82 11.52
C SER A 114 9.20 -14.04 12.27
N GLY A 115 9.02 -12.73 12.49
CA GLY A 115 10.03 -11.88 13.14
C GLY A 115 11.31 -11.67 12.31
N LEU A 116 11.24 -11.90 10.99
CA LEU A 116 12.36 -11.79 10.07
C LEU A 116 12.31 -10.44 9.34
N ALA A 117 13.46 -9.77 9.23
CA ALA A 117 13.57 -8.58 8.40
C ALA A 117 13.39 -8.93 6.91
N TRP A 118 12.73 -8.06 6.18
CA TRP A 118 12.52 -8.19 4.73
C TRP A 118 12.70 -6.84 4.04
N HIS A 119 13.22 -6.91 2.82
CA HIS A 119 13.38 -5.76 1.93
C HIS A 119 12.60 -6.02 0.65
N TYR A 120 11.67 -5.13 0.33
CA TYR A 120 10.94 -5.18 -0.93
C TYR A 120 11.94 -5.08 -2.09
N PRO A 121 11.80 -5.89 -3.15
CA PRO A 121 12.82 -6.00 -4.19
C PRO A 121 13.15 -4.68 -4.90
N ILE A 122 12.17 -3.77 -5.01
CA ILE A 122 12.34 -2.46 -5.67
C ILE A 122 12.45 -1.32 -4.63
N ILE A 123 11.66 -1.36 -3.56
CA ILE A 123 11.54 -0.27 -2.58
C ILE A 123 12.58 -0.38 -1.44
N GLY A 124 13.08 -1.58 -1.16
CA GLY A 124 13.94 -1.86 -0.01
C GLY A 124 15.22 -1.03 0.05
N ARG A 125 15.78 -0.65 -1.11
CA ARG A 125 17.00 0.16 -1.22
C ARG A 125 16.86 1.56 -0.61
N PHE A 126 15.65 2.08 -0.46
CA PHE A 126 15.41 3.41 0.12
C PHE A 126 15.43 3.41 1.67
N CYS A 127 15.54 2.25 2.33
CA CYS A 127 15.55 2.13 3.79
C CYS A 127 16.94 1.96 4.44
N ASP A 128 17.96 1.68 3.63
CA ASP A 128 19.33 1.38 4.05
C ASP A 128 20.26 2.62 4.12
N ASN A 129 19.75 3.80 3.76
CA ASN A 129 20.47 5.09 3.88
C ASN A 129 20.07 5.85 5.14
#